data_AF-A0A448XG80-F1
#
_entry.id   AF-A0A448XG80-F1
#
_cell.length_a   1.000
_cell.length_b   1.000
_cell.length_c   1.000
_cell.angle_alpha   90.00
_cell.angle_beta   90.00
_cell.angle_gamma   90.00
#
_symmetry.space_group_name_H-M   'P 1'
#
loop_
_entity.id
_entity.type
_entity.pdbx_description
1 polymer ?
#
loop_
_entity_poly.entity_id
_entity_poly.type
_entity_poly.pdbx_seq_one_letter_code
_entity_poly.pdbx_strand_id
1 'polypeptide(L)'
;MKRLEYRGYDSSGIAIDSTIQMKNYHNGFENSEGNNLLPSETVLINLVRRRGKVAILVDAVESLLKSTDGTVVFDCHIGIAHTRWATHGEPNEVNSHPQPSDSNNEFLVVHNGIITNYGNIKAWLVSI
;
A
#
# COMPACT_ATOMS: atom_id res chain seq x y z
N MET A 1 15.41 -0.39 2.24
CA MET A 1 15.18 -0.58 3.69
C MET A 1 16.43 -0.96 4.48
N LYS A 2 17.24 -1.96 4.07
CA LYS A 2 18.45 -2.41 4.79
C LYS A 2 19.39 -1.28 5.24
N ARG A 3 19.59 -0.27 4.38
CA ARG A 3 20.43 0.92 4.67
C ARG A 3 19.87 1.86 5.74
N LEU A 4 18.60 1.71 6.14
CA LEU A 4 17.95 2.54 7.16
C LEU A 4 17.85 1.84 8.53
N GLU A 5 18.23 0.56 8.59
CA GLU A 5 18.10 -0.26 9.81
C GLU A 5 18.90 0.30 11.00
N TYR A 6 20.01 0.98 10.74
CA TYR A 6 20.84 1.60 11.77
C TYR A 6 20.10 2.65 12.62
N ARG A 7 18.97 3.19 12.14
CA ARG A 7 18.16 4.19 12.85
C ARG A 7 17.32 3.60 13.98
N GLY A 8 17.21 2.27 14.07
CA GLY A 8 16.30 1.59 14.99
C GLY A 8 14.85 1.60 14.48
N TYR A 9 14.17 0.46 14.59
CA TYR A 9 12.79 0.27 14.14
C TYR A 9 12.19 -0.99 14.77
N ASP A 10 10.87 -1.02 14.89
CA ASP A 10 10.10 -2.13 15.49
C ASP A 10 9.28 -2.92 14.45
N SER A 11 9.12 -2.35 13.26
CA SER A 11 8.33 -2.92 12.17
C SER A 11 8.69 -2.31 10.81
N SER A 12 8.28 -2.97 9.72
CA SER A 12 8.52 -2.50 8.35
C SER A 12 7.44 -2.96 7.39
N GLY A 13 7.32 -2.28 6.24
CA GLY A 13 6.40 -2.68 5.18
C GLY A 13 6.74 -2.08 3.83
N ILE A 14 6.12 -2.64 2.80
CA ILE A 14 6.26 -2.27 1.39
C ILE A 14 4.91 -2.37 0.69
N ALA A 15 4.67 -1.46 -0.26
CA ALA A 15 3.58 -1.57 -1.23
C ALA A 15 4.16 -1.50 -2.64
N ILE A 16 3.73 -2.43 -3.49
CA ILE A 16 4.09 -2.51 -4.90
C ILE A 16 2.88 -2.85 -5.77
N ASP A 17 2.85 -2.34 -6.99
CA ASP A 17 1.90 -2.75 -8.02
C ASP A 17 2.05 -4.24 -8.34
N SER A 18 0.93 -4.87 -8.69
CA SER A 18 0.86 -6.29 -9.02
C SER A 18 0.34 -6.49 -10.45
N THR A 19 -0.91 -6.91 -10.62
CA THR A 19 -1.53 -7.09 -11.94
C THR A 19 -2.68 -6.12 -12.13
N ILE A 20 -2.89 -5.71 -13.37
CA ILE A 20 -4.00 -4.87 -13.79
C ILE A 20 -5.26 -5.74 -13.86
N GLN A 21 -6.31 -5.37 -13.12
CA GLN A 21 -7.64 -5.96 -13.31
C GLN A 21 -8.46 -5.06 -14.23
N MET A 22 -8.96 -5.63 -15.33
CA MET A 22 -9.91 -4.95 -16.21
C MET A 22 -11.24 -4.80 -15.48
N LYS A 23 -11.67 -3.56 -15.19
CA LYS A 23 -13.04 -3.31 -14.75
C LYS A 23 -13.98 -3.50 -15.94
N ASN A 24 -14.76 -4.57 -15.94
CA ASN A 24 -15.96 -4.65 -16.78
C ASN A 24 -16.99 -3.68 -16.21
N TYR A 25 -17.05 -2.44 -16.72
CA TYR A 25 -18.18 -1.54 -16.46
C TYR A 25 -19.46 -2.19 -17.02
N HIS A 26 -20.28 -2.80 -16.16
CA HIS A 26 -21.57 -3.37 -16.54
C HIS A 26 -22.74 -2.37 -16.46
N ASN A 27 -22.46 -1.07 -16.43
CA ASN A 27 -23.49 -0.04 -16.59
C ASN A 27 -23.02 0.98 -17.63
N GLY A 28 -23.55 0.86 -18.84
CA GLY A 28 -23.31 1.77 -19.94
C GLY A 28 -23.81 3.17 -19.62
N PHE A 29 -22.88 4.07 -19.33
CA PHE A 29 -23.06 5.48 -19.59
C PHE A 29 -22.38 5.78 -20.91
N GLU A 30 -23.16 5.91 -21.98
CA GLU A 30 -22.70 6.53 -23.21
C GLU A 30 -22.42 8.00 -22.92
N ASN A 31 -21.17 8.44 -23.10
CA ASN A 31 -20.92 9.86 -23.23
C ASN A 31 -21.46 10.33 -24.59
N SER A 32 -21.88 11.59 -24.67
CA SER A 32 -22.46 12.21 -25.87
C SER A 32 -21.49 12.32 -27.07
N GLU A 33 -20.29 11.76 -26.98
CA GLU A 33 -19.22 11.86 -27.98
C GLU A 33 -18.86 10.51 -28.64
N GLY A 34 -19.56 9.41 -28.32
CA GLY A 34 -19.40 8.13 -29.05
C GLY A 34 -18.02 7.48 -28.92
N ASN A 35 -17.19 7.94 -27.97
CA ASN A 35 -15.89 7.35 -27.71
C ASN A 35 -16.06 6.28 -26.62
N ASN A 36 -15.92 5.01 -27.01
CA ASN A 36 -15.79 3.90 -26.06
C ASN A 36 -14.71 4.27 -25.03
N LEU A 37 -15.09 4.47 -23.77
CA LEU A 37 -14.09 4.56 -22.70
C LEU A 37 -13.30 3.25 -22.72
N LEU A 38 -11.99 3.35 -22.94
CA LEU A 38 -11.09 2.24 -22.68
C LEU A 38 -11.34 1.77 -21.24
N PRO A 39 -11.43 0.45 -20.98
CA PRO A 39 -11.63 -0.05 -19.62
C PRO A 39 -10.57 0.57 -18.71
N SER A 40 -11.00 1.19 -17.61
CA SER A 40 -10.06 1.76 -16.64
C SER A 40 -9.33 0.60 -15.97
N GLU A 41 -8.11 0.35 -16.42
CA GLU A 41 -7.17 -0.56 -15.78
C GLU A 41 -7.04 -0.20 -14.30
N THR A 42 -7.51 -1.07 -13.41
CA THR A 42 -7.29 -0.88 -11.96
C THR A 42 -6.04 -1.65 -11.59
N VAL A 43 -4.99 -0.94 -11.20
CA VAL A 43 -3.76 -1.53 -10.69
C VAL A 43 -4.04 -2.08 -9.30
N LEU A 44 -3.86 -3.39 -9.11
CA LEU A 44 -3.93 -4.01 -7.79
C LEU A 44 -2.61 -3.81 -7.04
N ILE A 45 -2.69 -3.51 -5.75
CA ILE A 45 -1.51 -3.23 -4.92
C ILE A 45 -1.28 -4.38 -3.93
N ASN A 46 -0.06 -4.92 -3.95
CA ASN A 46 0.45 -5.83 -2.93
C ASN A 46 1.01 -5.03 -1.76
N LEU A 47 0.28 -4.99 -0.64
CA LEU A 47 0.73 -4.39 0.62
C LEU A 47 1.23 -5.48 1.57
N VAL A 48 2.53 -5.50 1.87
CA VAL A 48 3.15 -6.46 2.80
C VAL A 48 3.75 -5.70 3.97
N ARG A 49 3.37 -6.08 5.20
CA ARG A 49 3.81 -5.46 6.44
C ARG A 49 4.18 -6.51 7.46
N ARG A 50 5.27 -6.31 8.20
CA ARG A 50 5.73 -7.24 9.23
C ARG A 50 6.24 -6.48 10.45
N ARG A 51 5.92 -7.02 11.63
CA ARG A 51 6.57 -6.65 12.89
C ARG A 51 7.99 -7.25 12.93
N GLY A 52 8.92 -6.51 13.51
CA GLY A 52 10.29 -6.96 13.74
C GLY A 52 11.25 -6.52 12.63
N LYS A 53 12.35 -7.27 12.49
CA LYS A 53 13.45 -6.94 11.58
C LYS A 53 13.01 -7.01 10.11
N VAL A 54 13.66 -6.22 9.25
CA VAL A 54 13.44 -6.19 7.79
C VAL A 54 13.61 -7.58 7.17
N ALA A 55 14.45 -8.45 7.75
CA ALA A 55 14.59 -9.84 7.31
C ALA A 55 13.23 -10.59 7.27
N ILE A 56 12.37 -10.39 8.26
CA ILE A 56 11.04 -11.02 8.31
C ILE A 56 10.15 -10.51 7.16
N LEU A 57 10.27 -9.23 6.81
CA LEU A 57 9.57 -8.66 5.66
C LEU A 57 10.10 -9.24 4.35
N VAL A 58 11.42 -9.43 4.22
CA VAL A 58 12.02 -10.05 3.03
C VAL A 58 11.47 -11.46 2.83
N ASP A 59 11.46 -12.29 3.87
CA ASP A 59 10.93 -13.67 3.80
C ASP A 59 9.46 -13.70 3.36
N ALA A 60 8.66 -12.73 3.85
CA ALA A 60 7.27 -12.58 3.49
C ALA A 60 7.07 -12.18 2.02
N VAL A 61 7.87 -11.23 1.52
CA VAL A 61 7.83 -10.80 0.11
C VAL A 61 8.29 -11.93 -0.81
N GLU A 62 9.38 -12.62 -0.47
CA GLU A 62 9.84 -13.79 -1.25
C GLU A 62 8.79 -14.89 -1.30
N SER A 63 8.06 -15.11 -0.21
CA SER A 63 6.96 -16.08 -0.17
C SER A 63 5.79 -15.67 -1.07
N LEU A 64 5.43 -14.38 -1.08
CA LEU A 64 4.44 -13.83 -2.01
C LEU A 64 4.89 -14.04 -3.46
N LEU A 65 6.15 -13.73 -3.76
CA LEU A 65 6.68 -13.80 -5.12
C LEU A 65 6.69 -15.21 -5.72
N LYS A 66 6.80 -16.26 -4.88
CA LYS A 66 6.67 -17.66 -5.33
C LYS A 66 5.29 -17.99 -5.91
N SER A 67 4.27 -17.21 -5.57
CA SER A 67 2.90 -17.37 -6.05
C SER A 67 2.53 -16.38 -7.16
N THR A 68 3.47 -15.51 -7.57
CA THR A 68 3.27 -14.53 -8.64
C THR A 68 4.09 -14.88 -9.87
N ASP A 69 3.66 -14.40 -11.04
CA ASP A 69 4.48 -14.47 -12.25
C ASP A 69 5.65 -13.48 -12.15
N GLY A 70 6.84 -14.00 -11.84
CA GLY A 70 8.06 -13.22 -11.73
C GLY A 70 8.60 -12.68 -13.06
N THR A 71 7.89 -12.91 -14.17
CA THR A 71 8.28 -12.41 -15.50
C THR A 71 7.61 -11.10 -15.89
N VAL A 72 6.69 -10.58 -15.05
CA VAL A 72 6.04 -9.29 -15.29
C VAL A 72 7.06 -8.17 -15.34
N VAL A 73 7.08 -7.46 -16.46
CA VAL A 73 7.87 -6.25 -16.67
C VAL A 73 6.94 -5.04 -16.58
N PHE A 74 7.29 -4.08 -15.73
CA PHE A 74 6.57 -2.83 -15.62
C PHE A 74 7.30 -1.75 -16.42
N ASP A 75 6.64 -1.14 -17.39
CA ASP A 75 7.15 0.05 -18.08
C ASP A 75 7.20 1.26 -17.13
N CYS A 76 6.24 1.32 -16.20
CA CYS A 76 6.15 2.31 -15.14
C CYS A 76 5.67 1.64 -13.86
N HIS A 77 6.37 1.86 -12.74
CA HIS A 77 6.03 1.31 -11.44
C HIS A 77 6.49 2.24 -10.32
N ILE A 78 5.67 2.38 -9.27
CA ILE A 78 6.05 3.07 -8.05
C ILE A 78 5.93 2.11 -6.87
N GLY A 79 7.08 1.84 -6.23
CA GLY A 79 7.15 1.10 -4.98
C GLY A 79 7.46 2.02 -3.80
N ILE A 80 6.71 1.89 -2.71
CA ILE A 80 6.99 2.62 -1.46
C ILE A 80 7.26 1.65 -0.32
N ALA A 81 8.21 2.00 0.54
CA ALA A 81 8.62 1.16 1.65
C ALA A 81 8.96 1.99 2.89
N HIS A 82 8.77 1.41 4.07
CA HIS A 82 8.97 2.10 5.34
C HIS A 82 9.49 1.18 6.44
N THR A 83 10.34 1.75 7.30
CA THR A 83 10.74 1.18 8.59
C THR A 83 10.24 2.11 9.69
N ARG A 84 9.47 1.57 10.64
CA ARG A 84 8.74 2.35 11.64
C ARG A 84 9.32 2.11 13.04
N TRP A 85 9.61 3.20 13.73
CA TRP A 85 9.75 3.24 15.19
C TRP A 85 8.41 3.69 15.78
N ALA A 86 7.80 2.86 16.63
CA ALA A 86 6.46 3.16 17.15
C ALA A 86 6.48 4.31 18.18
N THR A 87 5.74 5.39 17.91
CA THR A 87 5.47 6.48 18.89
C THR A 87 4.03 6.45 19.39
N HIS A 88 3.10 5.87 18.63
CA HIS A 88 1.70 5.65 18.99
C HIS A 88 1.26 4.25 18.58
N GLY A 89 0.57 3.54 19.48
CA GLY A 89 0.12 2.16 19.26
C GLY A 89 1.28 1.15 19.30
N GLU A 90 0.96 -0.09 19.65
CA GLU A 90 1.96 -1.16 19.69
C GLU A 90 2.54 -1.47 18.30
N PRO A 91 3.78 -1.97 18.20
CA PRO A 91 4.31 -2.50 16.95
C PRO A 91 3.53 -3.75 16.52
N ASN A 92 2.75 -3.65 15.46
CA ASN A 92 2.06 -4.76 14.79
C ASN A 92 1.88 -4.46 13.30
N GLU A 93 1.40 -5.44 12.52
CA GLU A 93 1.26 -5.27 11.06
C GLU A 93 0.28 -4.16 10.69
N VAL A 94 -0.84 -4.05 11.39
CA VAL A 94 -1.89 -3.02 11.15
C VAL A 94 -1.35 -1.61 11.38
N ASN A 95 -0.51 -1.41 12.39
CA ASN A 95 0.09 -0.12 12.73
C ASN A 95 1.35 0.18 11.89
N SER A 96 1.87 -0.80 11.16
CA SER A 96 3.02 -0.63 10.27
C SER A 96 2.62 0.15 9.02
N HIS A 97 3.55 0.95 8.48
CA HIS A 97 3.37 1.63 7.19
C HIS A 97 3.81 0.71 6.02
N PRO A 98 3.33 0.94 4.78
CA PRO A 98 2.35 1.96 4.36
C PRO A 98 0.95 1.80 4.97
N GLN A 99 0.26 2.92 5.23
CA GLN A 99 -1.12 2.91 5.74
C GLN A 99 -2.11 3.10 4.57
N PRO A 100 -3.09 2.20 4.39
CA PRO A 100 -4.11 2.32 3.35
C PRO A 100 -5.26 3.25 3.77
N SER A 101 -5.93 3.87 2.80
CA SER A 101 -7.18 4.61 3.00
C SER A 101 -8.38 3.70 3.26
N ASP A 102 -8.41 2.54 2.62
CA ASP A 102 -9.54 1.62 2.57
C ASP A 102 -9.06 0.18 2.30
N SER A 103 -9.99 -0.78 2.24
CA SER A 103 -9.68 -2.19 2.00
C SER A 103 -9.15 -2.48 0.59
N ASN A 104 -9.35 -1.58 -0.36
CA ASN A 104 -8.92 -1.71 -1.76
C ASN A 104 -7.56 -1.04 -2.01
N ASN A 105 -6.99 -0.36 -1.02
CA ASN A 105 -5.74 0.38 -1.10
C ASN A 105 -5.77 1.51 -2.16
N GLU A 106 -6.88 2.26 -2.30
CA GLU A 106 -6.95 3.35 -3.29
C GLU A 106 -5.87 4.41 -3.05
N PHE A 107 -5.54 4.70 -1.78
CA PHE A 107 -4.42 5.53 -1.39
C PHE A 107 -3.57 4.84 -0.32
N LEU A 108 -2.25 5.04 -0.41
CA LEU A 108 -1.28 4.53 0.55
C LEU A 108 -0.32 5.63 0.97
N VAL A 109 0.01 5.67 2.27
CA VAL A 109 0.92 6.68 2.82
C VAL A 109 1.99 6.11 3.74
N VAL A 110 3.22 6.58 3.54
CA VAL A 110 4.32 6.44 4.50
C VAL A 110 4.53 7.78 5.20
N HIS A 111 4.77 7.76 6.51
CA HIS A 111 4.92 8.98 7.28
C HIS A 111 6.08 8.84 8.28
N ASN A 112 6.94 9.87 8.31
CA ASN A 112 7.94 10.06 9.34
C ASN A 112 7.60 11.33 10.12
N GLY A 113 7.23 11.17 11.39
CA GLY A 113 6.85 12.28 12.24
C GLY A 113 5.64 11.95 13.11
N ILE A 114 5.01 13.00 13.64
CA ILE A 114 3.83 12.92 14.47
C ILE A 114 2.79 13.89 13.92
N ILE A 115 1.59 13.40 13.65
CA ILE A 115 0.41 14.23 13.34
C ILE A 115 -0.22 14.62 14.68
N THR A 116 0.11 15.80 15.19
CA THR A 116 -0.24 16.24 16.54
C THR A 116 -1.75 16.39 16.77
N ASN A 117 -2.54 16.54 15.72
CA ASN A 117 -3.99 16.69 15.76
C ASN A 117 -4.76 15.49 15.19
N TYR A 118 -4.14 14.29 15.11
CA TYR A 118 -4.77 13.11 14.49
C TYR A 118 -6.11 12.73 15.12
N GLY A 119 -6.30 12.97 16.43
CA GLY A 119 -7.55 12.68 17.14
C GLY A 119 -8.74 13.47 16.58
N ASN A 120 -8.54 14.75 16.27
CA ASN A 120 -9.58 15.61 15.69
C ASN A 120 -9.89 15.19 14.25
N ILE A 121 -8.86 14.90 13.46
CA ILE A 121 -9.01 14.44 12.07
C ILE A 121 -9.78 13.11 12.04
N LYS A 122 -9.41 12.17 12.91
CA LYS A 122 -10.10 10.88 13.03
C LYS A 122 -11.57 11.06 13.41
N ALA A 123 -11.86 11.90 14.39
CA ALA A 123 -13.25 12.15 14.81
C ALA A 123 -14.09 12.72 13.65
N TRP A 124 -13.53 13.65 12.88
CA TRP A 124 -14.19 14.22 11.71
C TRP A 124 -14.42 13.18 10.60
N LEU A 125 -13.41 12.39 10.24
CA LEU A 125 -13.50 11.35 9.20
C LEU A 125 -14.46 10.21 9.53
N VAL A 126 -14.72 9.93 10.81
CA VAL A 126 -15.69 8.90 11.24
C VAL A 126 -17.10 9.46 11.38
N SER A 127 -17.26 10.79 11.38
CA SER A 127 -18.56 11.46 11.48
C SER A 127 -19.27 11.71 10.15
N ILE A 128 -18.52 11.57 9.04
CA ILE A 128 -19.04 11.63 7.66
C ILE A 128 -19.53 10.27 7.21
#